data_AF-A0A432Z416-F1
#
_entry.id   AF-A0A432Z416-F1
#
_cell.length_a   1.000
_cell.length_b   1.000
_cell.length_c   1.000
_cell.angle_alpha   90.00
_cell.angle_beta   90.00
_cell.angle_gamma   90.00
#
_symmetry.space_group_name_H-M   'P 1'
#
loop_
_entity.id
_entity.type
_entity.pdbx_description
1 polymer ?
#
loop_
_entity_poly.entity_id
_entity_poly.type
_entity_poly.pdbx_seq_one_letter_code
_entity_poly.pdbx_strand_id
1 'polypeptide(L)'
;MFYRYLFTIKGVGKSQALPNRGEQVTVETLDGDRARVDFVTTKGGQPNLVEVKTGNASLSKGQQAVKDAIGRGEPVIPRGANAEKAGLPVGEKVACSFEEKRC
;
A
#
# COMPACT_ATOMS: atom_id res chain seq x y z
N MET A 1 -5.81 28.21 -18.40
CA MET A 1 -6.62 27.59 -17.33
C MET A 1 -5.65 26.91 -16.38
N PHE A 2 -5.40 27.51 -15.21
CA PHE A 2 -4.51 26.95 -14.19
C PHE A 2 -5.36 26.49 -13.01
N TYR A 3 -5.39 25.17 -12.75
CA TYR A 3 -6.02 24.65 -11.53
C TYR A 3 -5.03 24.76 -10.37
N ARG A 4 -5.38 25.63 -9.43
CA ARG A 4 -4.65 25.94 -8.20
C ARG A 4 -5.26 25.10 -7.07
N TYR A 5 -4.63 23.98 -6.70
CA TYR A 5 -4.94 23.30 -5.45
C TYR A 5 -4.01 23.81 -4.35
N LEU A 6 -4.54 24.67 -3.49
CA LEU A 6 -3.92 25.09 -2.25
C LEU A 6 -4.43 24.16 -1.14
N PHE A 7 -3.61 23.21 -0.69
CA PHE A 7 -3.89 22.50 0.56
C PHE A 7 -2.90 22.98 1.62
N THR A 8 -3.43 23.78 2.55
CA THR A 8 -2.77 24.23 3.77
C THR A 8 -2.45 23.02 4.65
N ILE A 9 -1.17 22.72 4.87
CA ILE A 9 -0.75 21.72 5.85
C ILE A 9 -0.39 22.46 7.16
N LYS A 10 -1.37 22.57 8.07
CA LYS A 10 -1.08 22.84 9.48
C LYS A 10 -0.99 21.50 10.20
N GLY A 11 0.16 21.18 10.79
CA GLY A 11 0.24 20.13 11.81
C GLY A 11 1.53 19.34 11.82
N VAL A 12 2.43 19.73 12.72
CA VAL A 12 3.64 19.01 13.12
C VAL A 12 3.27 17.73 13.89
N GLY A 13 3.95 16.62 13.57
CA GLY A 13 4.40 15.56 14.47
C GLY A 13 3.41 14.96 15.47
N LYS A 14 2.86 13.78 15.12
CA LYS A 14 2.88 12.56 15.94
C LYS A 14 2.93 11.39 14.98
N SER A 15 3.64 10.32 15.32
CA SER A 15 3.51 9.02 14.67
C SER A 15 2.06 8.54 14.84
N GLN A 16 1.16 9.05 14.00
CA GLN A 16 -0.21 8.58 13.96
C GLN A 16 -0.13 7.14 13.49
N ALA A 17 -0.56 6.22 14.35
CA ALA A 17 -0.89 4.87 13.92
C ALA A 17 -1.82 5.03 12.72
N LEU A 18 -1.31 4.71 11.53
CA LEU A 18 -2.12 4.75 10.32
C LEU A 18 -3.29 3.79 10.58
N PRO A 19 -4.55 4.20 10.40
CA PRO A 19 -5.67 3.32 10.71
C PRO A 19 -5.49 2.03 9.91
N ASN A 20 -5.38 0.91 10.64
CA ASN A 20 -5.31 -0.41 10.01
C ASN A 20 -6.63 -0.63 9.28
N ARG A 21 -6.56 -0.79 7.96
CA ARG A 21 -7.72 -1.07 7.12
C ARG A 21 -7.94 -2.56 7.00
N GLY A 22 -6.86 -3.35 6.96
CA GLY A 22 -6.96 -4.79 6.87
C GLY A 22 -5.59 -5.45 6.89
N GLU A 23 -5.61 -6.76 7.05
CA GLU A 23 -4.42 -7.57 7.23
C GLU A 23 -4.34 -8.63 6.15
N GLN A 24 -3.12 -9.01 5.82
CA GLN A 24 -2.85 -10.19 5.00
C GLN A 24 -3.60 -10.12 3.65
N VAL A 25 -3.47 -8.97 3.00
CA VAL A 25 -4.21 -8.58 1.79
C VAL A 25 -3.43 -8.99 0.55
N THR A 26 -4.09 -9.64 -0.40
CA THR A 26 -3.48 -10.00 -1.68
C THR A 26 -3.61 -8.86 -2.66
N VAL A 27 -2.50 -8.53 -3.32
CA VAL A 27 -2.43 -7.57 -4.42
C VAL A 27 -1.69 -8.20 -5.60
N GLU A 28 -2.00 -7.70 -6.79
CA GLU A 28 -1.45 -8.15 -8.06
C GLU A 28 -0.90 -6.95 -8.84
N THR A 29 0.29 -7.07 -9.43
CA THR A 29 0.83 -6.07 -10.35
C THR A 29 0.13 -6.18 -11.71
N LEU A 30 0.32 -5.20 -12.60
CA LEU A 30 -0.22 -5.28 -13.97
C LEU A 30 0.41 -6.43 -14.78
N ASP A 31 1.62 -6.84 -14.43
CA ASP A 31 2.33 -7.97 -15.04
C ASP A 31 1.86 -9.34 -14.50
N GLY A 32 0.95 -9.35 -13.52
CA GLY A 32 0.36 -10.55 -12.95
C GLY A 32 1.09 -11.13 -11.74
N ASP A 33 2.18 -10.49 -11.27
CA ASP A 33 2.86 -10.91 -10.05
C ASP A 33 1.97 -10.65 -8.83
N ARG A 34 1.86 -11.63 -7.93
CA ARG A 34 1.02 -11.53 -6.73
C ARG A 34 1.86 -11.50 -5.47
N ALA A 35 1.42 -10.68 -4.52
CA ALA A 35 1.96 -10.68 -3.16
C ALA A 35 0.83 -10.60 -2.14
N ARG A 36 1.04 -11.27 -1.01
CA ARG A 36 0.28 -11.02 0.21
C ARG A 36 1.09 -10.06 1.05
N VAL A 37 0.51 -8.90 1.36
CA VAL A 37 1.11 -7.89 2.23
C VAL A 37 0.55 -8.03 3.63
N ASP A 38 1.38 -7.77 4.63
CA ASP A 38 0.99 -7.97 6.03
C ASP A 38 -0.16 -7.06 6.47
N PHE A 39 -0.09 -5.77 6.13
CA PHE A 39 -1.10 -4.80 6.51
C PHE A 39 -1.42 -3.82 5.39
N VAL A 40 -2.64 -3.30 5.40
CA VAL A 40 -3.08 -2.16 4.60
C VAL A 40 -3.48 -1.04 5.55
N THR A 41 -2.93 0.13 5.31
CA THR A 41 -3.14 1.32 6.14
C THR A 41 -3.52 2.52 5.26
N THR A 42 -3.76 3.68 5.86
CA THR A 42 -3.98 4.94 5.11
C THR A 42 -2.85 5.93 5.39
N LYS A 43 -2.16 6.39 4.35
CA LYS A 43 -1.10 7.42 4.43
C LYS A 43 -1.43 8.57 3.48
N GLY A 44 -1.57 9.79 3.99
CA GLY A 44 -1.94 10.95 3.16
C GLY A 44 -3.29 10.81 2.46
N GLY A 45 -4.23 10.05 3.02
CA GLY A 45 -5.54 9.77 2.40
C GLY A 45 -5.53 8.64 1.35
N GLN A 46 -4.38 8.03 1.07
CA GLN A 46 -4.23 6.94 0.11
C GLN A 46 -3.95 5.60 0.80
N PRO A 47 -4.33 4.47 0.19
CA PRO A 47 -3.94 3.15 0.68
C PRO A 47 -2.40 3.00 0.73
N ASN A 48 -1.91 2.44 1.82
CA ASN A 48 -0.50 2.19 2.05
C ASN A 48 -0.30 0.72 2.45
N LEU A 49 0.38 -0.04 1.61
CA LEU A 49 0.74 -1.43 1.87
C LEU A 49 1.96 -1.46 2.79
N VAL A 50 1.85 -2.17 3.90
CA VAL A 50 2.92 -2.27 4.90
C VAL A 50 3.34 -3.72 5.00
N GLU A 51 4.64 -3.96 4.83
CA GLU A 51 5.27 -5.25 5.04
C GLU A 51 6.20 -5.18 6.25
N VAL A 52 6.10 -6.16 7.15
CA VAL A 52 6.89 -6.19 8.39
C VAL A 52 7.89 -7.33 8.30
N LYS A 53 9.19 -7.01 8.39
CA LYS A 53 10.28 -7.98 8.36
C LYS A 53 11.07 -7.96 9.65
N THR A 54 11.28 -9.16 10.22
CA THR A 54 12.10 -9.35 11.42
C THR A 54 13.53 -9.73 11.04
N GLY A 55 14.51 -9.12 11.72
CA GLY A 55 15.94 -9.42 11.51
C GLY A 55 16.38 -9.35 10.04
N ASN A 56 17.04 -10.42 9.56
CA ASN A 56 17.60 -10.51 8.20
C ASN A 56 16.58 -11.00 7.14
N ALA A 57 15.29 -11.08 7.47
CA ALA A 57 14.28 -11.49 6.49
C ALA A 57 14.25 -10.53 5.29
N SER A 58 14.20 -11.08 4.09
CA SER A 58 14.09 -10.31 2.85
C SER A 58 12.65 -10.31 2.32
N LEU A 59 12.33 -9.36 1.45
CA LEU A 59 11.08 -9.41 0.69
C LEU A 59 11.07 -10.67 -0.18
N SER A 60 9.92 -11.32 -0.30
CA SER A 60 9.74 -12.36 -1.31
C SER A 60 9.75 -11.73 -2.71
N LYS A 61 9.95 -12.55 -3.76
CA LYS A 61 9.97 -12.06 -5.15
C LYS A 61 8.71 -11.26 -5.51
N GLY A 62 7.52 -11.74 -5.13
CA GLY A 62 6.26 -11.05 -5.39
C GLY A 62 6.14 -9.73 -4.61
N GLN A 63 6.60 -9.69 -3.36
CA GLN A 63 6.61 -8.47 -2.55
C GLN A 63 7.56 -7.42 -3.12
N GLN A 64 8.72 -7.86 -3.62
CA GLN A 64 9.66 -7.00 -4.33
C GLN A 64 9.05 -6.47 -5.63
N ALA A 65 8.40 -7.32 -6.43
CA ALA A 65 7.74 -6.89 -7.66
C ALA A 65 6.65 -5.84 -7.41
N VAL A 66 5.85 -6.01 -6.35
CA VAL A 66 4.85 -5.02 -5.93
C VAL A 66 5.49 -3.71 -5.49
N LYS A 67 6.55 -3.77 -4.68
CA LYS A 67 7.31 -2.59 -4.26
C LYS A 67 7.88 -1.83 -5.46
N ASP A 68 8.45 -2.54 -6.42
CA ASP A 68 9.04 -1.96 -7.63
C ASP A 68 7.96 -1.35 -8.54
N ALA A 69 6.83 -2.03 -8.74
CA ALA A 69 5.70 -1.50 -9.51
C ALA A 69 5.18 -0.19 -8.91
N ILE A 70 4.94 -0.16 -7.59
CA ILE A 70 4.53 1.05 -6.88
C ILE A 70 5.61 2.14 -6.98
N GLY A 71 6.90 1.78 -6.88
CA GLY A 71 8.03 2.70 -7.05
C GLY A 71 8.10 3.33 -8.44
N ARG A 72 7.62 2.63 -9.48
CA ARG A 72 7.46 3.16 -10.84
C ARG A 72 6.18 3.99 -11.03
N GLY A 73 5.32 4.08 -10.02
CA GLY A 73 4.03 4.76 -10.09
C GLY A 73 2.93 3.91 -10.73
N GLU A 74 3.13 2.60 -10.87
CA GLU A 74 2.12 1.69 -11.39
C GLU A 74 1.08 1.35 -10.31
N PRO A 75 -0.22 1.26 -10.68
CA PRO A 75 -1.24 0.80 -9.78
C PRO A 75 -1.16 -0.72 -9.57
N VAL A 76 -1.70 -1.17 -8.44
CA VAL A 76 -1.90 -2.60 -8.15
C VAL A 76 -3.38 -2.95 -8.19
N ILE A 77 -3.69 -4.23 -8.34
CA ILE A 77 -5.05 -4.76 -8.34
C ILE A 77 -5.27 -5.57 -7.05
N PRO A 78 -6.08 -5.10 -6.11
CA PRO A 78 -6.42 -5.84 -4.90
C PRO A 78 -7.26 -7.07 -5.22
N ARG A 79 -7.01 -8.18 -4.53
CA ARG A 79 -7.68 -9.47 -4.75
C ARG A 79 -8.22 -10.07 -3.45
N GLY A 80 -9.39 -10.70 -3.55
CA GLY A 80 -9.98 -11.54 -2.49
C GLY A 80 -10.70 -10.76 -1.39
N ALA A 81 -11.34 -11.51 -0.49
CA ALA A 81 -12.20 -10.95 0.56
C ALA A 81 -11.45 -10.07 1.57
N ASN A 82 -10.16 -10.30 1.80
CA ASN A 82 -9.38 -9.46 2.72
C ASN A 82 -9.15 -8.05 2.15
N ALA A 83 -8.99 -7.92 0.83
CA ALA A 83 -8.90 -6.62 0.17
C ALA A 83 -10.22 -5.85 0.27
N GLU A 84 -11.34 -6.54 0.08
CA GLU A 84 -12.68 -5.96 0.23
C GLU A 84 -12.93 -5.48 1.67
N LYS A 85 -12.61 -6.32 2.67
CA LYS A 85 -12.68 -5.94 4.09
C LYS A 85 -11.77 -4.75 4.42
N ALA A 86 -10.65 -4.61 3.71
CA ALA A 86 -9.77 -3.45 3.80
C ALA A 86 -10.33 -2.18 3.13
N GLY A 87 -11.53 -2.24 2.55
CA GLY A 87 -12.15 -1.14 1.82
C GLY A 87 -11.39 -0.78 0.54
N LEU A 88 -10.68 -1.76 -0.05
CA LEU A 88 -10.08 -1.62 -1.37
C LEU A 88 -11.06 -2.11 -2.44
N PRO A 89 -11.14 -1.45 -3.61
CA PRO A 89 -11.97 -1.90 -4.71
C PRO A 89 -11.33 -3.15 -5.36
N VAL A 90 -11.91 -4.32 -5.09
CA VAL A 90 -11.38 -5.61 -5.57
C VAL A 90 -11.49 -5.70 -7.09
N GLY A 91 -10.40 -6.09 -7.74
CA GLY A 91 -10.36 -6.24 -9.20
C GLY A 91 -10.14 -4.94 -9.97
N GLU A 92 -10.13 -3.79 -9.29
CA GLU A 92 -9.86 -2.49 -9.89
C GLU A 92 -8.42 -2.03 -9.64
N LYS A 93 -7.93 -1.13 -10.51
CA LYS A 93 -6.59 -0.54 -10.37
C LYS A 93 -6.60 0.50 -9.26
N VAL A 94 -5.70 0.35 -8.30
CA VAL A 94 -5.57 1.25 -7.15
C VAL A 94 -4.15 1.77 -7.07
N ALA A 95 -4.02 3.09 -6.95
CA ALA A 95 -2.76 3.72 -6.59
C ALA A 95 -2.54 3.57 -5.07
N CYS A 96 -1.38 3.03 -4.70
CA CYS A 96 -0.99 2.77 -3.32
C CYS A 96 0.44 3.24 -3.09
N SER A 97 0.81 3.47 -1.83
CA SER A 97 2.22 3.51 -1.42
C SER A 97 2.65 2.16 -0.82
N PHE A 98 3.96 1.90 -0.78
CA PHE A 98 4.55 0.72 -0.16
C PHE A 98 5.52 1.13 0.94
N GLU A 99 5.44 0.48 2.10
CA GLU A 99 6.30 0.73 3.25
C GLU A 99 6.81 -0.60 3.82
N GLU A 100 8.13 -0.76 3.89
CA GLU A 100 8.77 -1.88 4.55
C GLU A 100 9.18 -1.44 5.96
N LYS A 101 8.71 -2.13 6.98
CA LYS A 101 9.10 -1.90 8.38
C LYS A 101 9.99 -3.03 8.88
N ARG A 102 11.08 -2.65 9.54
CA ARG A 102 12.02 -3.56 10.19
C ARG A 102 11.77 -3.58 11.69
N CYS A 103 11.72 -4.78 12.27
CA CYS A 103 11.61 -5.02 13.70
C CYS A 103 12.62 -6.05 14.20
#